data_AF-A0A5U5EGL8-F1
#
_entry.id   AF-A0A5U5EGL8-F1
#
_cell.length_a   1.000
_cell.length_b   1.000
_cell.length_c   1.000
_cell.angle_alpha   90.00
_cell.angle_beta   90.00
_cell.angle_gamma   90.00
#
_symmetry.space_group_name_H-M   'P 1'
#
loop_
_entity.id
_entity.type
_entity.pdbx_description
1 polymer ?
#
loop_
_entity_poly.entity_id
_entity_poly.type
_entity_poly.pdbx_seq_one_letter_code
_entity_poly.pdbx_strand_id
1 'polypeptide(L)'
;SVTATAHGAAFSQSMAGNEPRMMIDTGDVAGVPVNGNSGVTNRFGVGVVSAGSSYRRSDISVDVAALPEDVDVSSSVISQVLTEGAVGYRKIDASQGEQVLGHIRLADGASPPFGALVVSGKSGRTAGMVGDDGLAYLTGLSGEDRRTLNVSWDGRVQCRLTLPETVTLSRGPLLLPCR
;
A
#
# COMPACT_ATOMS: atom_id res chain seq x y z
N SER A 1 -15.59 -2.04 21.78
CA SER A 1 -16.86 -2.48 21.17
C SER A 1 -16.57 -3.41 20.00
N VAL A 2 -17.60 -4.03 19.40
CA VAL A 2 -17.48 -4.84 18.18
C VAL A 2 -18.32 -4.20 17.09
N THR A 3 -17.80 -4.14 15.88
CA THR A 3 -18.55 -3.72 14.67
C THR A 3 -18.42 -4.80 13.62
N ALA A 4 -19.55 -5.22 13.05
CA ALA A 4 -19.63 -6.20 11.98
C ALA A 4 -20.44 -5.61 10.81
N THR A 5 -19.94 -5.78 9.59
CA THR A 5 -20.56 -5.33 8.34
C THR A 5 -20.45 -6.44 7.28
N ALA A 6 -20.97 -6.19 6.09
CA ALA A 6 -20.74 -7.09 4.94
C ALA A 6 -19.25 -7.21 4.54
N HIS A 7 -18.41 -6.27 4.95
CA HIS A 7 -16.98 -6.24 4.64
C HIS A 7 -16.09 -6.86 5.73
N GLY A 8 -16.69 -7.37 6.81
CA GLY A 8 -15.96 -8.03 7.90
C GLY A 8 -16.33 -7.52 9.29
N ALA A 9 -15.56 -7.93 10.28
CA ALA A 9 -15.76 -7.55 11.66
C ALA A 9 -14.44 -7.23 12.36
N ALA A 10 -14.46 -6.22 13.22
CA ALA A 10 -13.31 -5.82 14.01
C ALA A 10 -13.71 -5.38 15.42
N PHE A 11 -12.78 -5.57 16.34
CA PHE A 11 -12.82 -4.95 17.65
C PHE A 11 -12.30 -3.51 17.56
N SER A 12 -12.84 -2.64 18.38
CA SER A 12 -12.38 -1.26 18.52
C SER A 12 -12.48 -0.81 19.97
N GLN A 13 -11.84 0.31 20.29
CA GLN A 13 -12.03 0.98 21.57
C GLN A 13 -13.52 1.27 21.80
N SER A 14 -13.94 1.38 23.06
CA SER A 14 -15.32 1.76 23.36
C SER A 14 -15.56 3.19 22.88
N MET A 15 -16.57 3.38 22.03
CA MET A 15 -16.99 4.70 21.56
C MET A 15 -18.20 5.15 22.37
N ALA A 16 -18.24 6.43 22.72
CA ALA A 16 -19.32 6.98 23.51
C ALA A 16 -20.54 7.28 22.63
N GLY A 17 -21.73 6.92 23.12
CA GLY A 17 -23.00 7.25 22.45
C GLY A 17 -23.15 6.70 21.04
N ASN A 18 -23.76 7.50 20.16
CA ASN A 18 -24.06 7.18 18.76
C ASN A 18 -23.09 7.86 17.78
N GLU A 19 -21.87 8.16 18.20
CA GLU A 19 -20.89 8.74 17.28
C GLU A 19 -20.63 7.81 16.08
N PRO A 20 -20.47 8.36 14.86
CA PRO A 20 -20.15 7.57 13.70
C PRO A 20 -18.78 6.91 13.84
N ARG A 21 -18.64 5.78 13.18
CA ARG A 21 -17.42 4.97 13.17
C ARG A 21 -17.02 4.62 11.75
N MET A 22 -15.75 4.38 11.57
CA MET A 22 -15.18 4.06 10.28
C MET A 22 -14.56 2.67 10.30
N MET A 23 -14.97 1.81 9.38
CA MET A 23 -14.29 0.56 9.08
C MET A 23 -13.26 0.81 7.98
N ILE A 24 -12.01 0.50 8.29
CA ILE A 24 -10.87 0.56 7.38
C ILE A 24 -10.54 -0.86 6.94
N ASP A 25 -10.34 -1.03 5.65
CA ASP A 25 -9.95 -2.30 5.02
C ASP A 25 -8.66 -2.08 4.23
N THR A 26 -7.61 -2.82 4.55
CA THR A 26 -6.28 -2.72 3.93
C THR A 26 -6.00 -3.88 2.97
N GLY A 27 -7.03 -4.53 2.44
CA GLY A 27 -6.88 -5.57 1.43
C GLY A 27 -6.05 -6.75 1.93
N ASP A 28 -6.48 -7.35 3.04
CA ASP A 28 -5.83 -8.49 3.72
C ASP A 28 -4.50 -8.19 4.44
N VAL A 29 -3.98 -6.95 4.38
CA VAL A 29 -2.76 -6.56 5.09
C VAL A 29 -3.05 -6.27 6.56
N ALA A 30 -2.61 -7.14 7.46
CA ALA A 30 -2.81 -7.00 8.90
C ALA A 30 -1.83 -6.02 9.56
N GLY A 31 -2.15 -5.58 10.77
CA GLY A 31 -1.21 -4.84 11.62
C GLY A 31 -0.99 -3.38 11.20
N VAL A 32 -1.86 -2.81 10.38
CA VAL A 32 -1.77 -1.42 9.92
C VAL A 32 -2.36 -0.50 11.00
N PRO A 33 -1.56 0.39 11.62
CA PRO A 33 -2.04 1.35 12.61
C PRO A 33 -2.77 2.52 11.93
N VAL A 34 -3.86 2.94 12.56
CA VAL A 34 -4.74 4.00 12.04
C VAL A 34 -5.07 5.01 13.14
N ASN A 35 -5.04 6.28 12.74
CA ASN A 35 -5.50 7.44 13.48
C ASN A 35 -4.82 7.57 14.84
N GLY A 36 -3.49 7.74 14.83
CA GLY A 36 -2.67 7.85 16.04
C GLY A 36 -2.69 6.57 16.88
N ASN A 37 -2.71 5.41 16.24
CA ASN A 37 -2.77 4.08 16.83
C ASN A 37 -4.03 3.82 17.68
N SER A 38 -5.11 4.57 17.40
CA SER A 38 -6.42 4.36 18.05
C SER A 38 -7.13 3.09 17.55
N GLY A 39 -6.70 2.57 16.39
CA GLY A 39 -7.07 1.25 15.89
C GLY A 39 -5.92 0.62 15.09
N VAL A 40 -5.92 -0.72 15.03
CA VAL A 40 -4.97 -1.51 14.24
C VAL A 40 -5.77 -2.55 13.46
N THR A 41 -5.45 -2.74 12.18
CA THR A 41 -6.13 -3.75 11.37
C THR A 41 -5.85 -5.16 11.89
N ASN A 42 -6.87 -6.00 11.92
CA ASN A 42 -6.76 -7.38 12.38
C ASN A 42 -6.16 -8.29 11.30
N ARG A 43 -6.09 -9.60 11.56
CA ARG A 43 -5.55 -10.60 10.62
C ARG A 43 -6.21 -10.67 9.24
N PHE A 44 -7.38 -10.05 9.07
CA PHE A 44 -8.12 -9.98 7.80
C PHE A 44 -7.93 -8.61 7.13
N GLY A 45 -7.03 -7.76 7.64
CA GLY A 45 -6.83 -6.41 7.14
C GLY A 45 -7.96 -5.43 7.47
N VAL A 46 -8.85 -5.74 8.43
CA VAL A 46 -9.94 -4.82 8.81
C VAL A 46 -9.75 -4.24 10.21
N GLY A 47 -10.01 -2.94 10.35
CA GLY A 47 -9.92 -2.19 11.61
C GLY A 47 -11.08 -1.21 11.74
N VAL A 48 -11.43 -0.81 12.97
CA VAL A 48 -12.50 0.16 13.22
C VAL A 48 -12.00 1.26 14.14
N VAL A 49 -12.23 2.51 13.75
CA VAL A 49 -11.84 3.72 14.48
C VAL A 49 -13.01 4.70 14.60
N SER A 50 -12.93 5.62 15.54
CA SER A 50 -13.95 6.67 15.68
C SER A 50 -13.85 7.60 14.47
N ALA A 51 -14.99 7.95 13.90
CA ALA A 51 -15.05 8.97 12.87
C ALA A 51 -15.31 10.37 13.45
N GLY A 52 -15.19 10.55 14.77
CA GLY A 52 -15.42 11.84 15.43
C GLY A 52 -16.89 12.25 15.45
N SER A 53 -17.16 13.56 15.40
CA SER A 53 -18.51 14.08 15.56
C SER A 53 -19.37 13.92 14.29
N SER A 54 -20.65 13.61 14.50
CA SER A 54 -21.65 13.55 13.42
C SER A 54 -21.73 14.86 12.63
N TYR A 55 -21.98 14.74 11.33
CA TYR A 55 -22.13 15.85 10.38
C TYR A 55 -20.91 16.76 10.27
N ARG A 56 -19.76 16.32 10.78
CA ARG A 56 -18.47 17.01 10.61
C ARG A 56 -17.54 16.17 9.74
N ARG A 57 -16.62 16.87 9.09
CA ARG A 57 -15.54 16.25 8.35
C ARG A 57 -14.62 15.54 9.34
N SER A 58 -14.36 14.27 9.07
CA SER A 58 -13.45 13.42 9.80
C SER A 58 -12.30 13.05 8.90
N ASP A 59 -11.08 13.34 9.35
CA ASP A 59 -9.85 12.98 8.67
C ASP A 59 -9.21 11.83 9.45
N ILE A 60 -9.23 10.65 8.85
CA ILE A 60 -8.69 9.41 9.42
C ILE A 60 -7.45 9.05 8.62
N SER A 61 -6.31 8.92 9.29
CA SER A 61 -5.03 8.62 8.63
C SER A 61 -4.46 7.27 9.00
N VAL A 62 -3.72 6.64 8.11
CA VAL A 62 -2.81 5.54 8.42
C VAL A 62 -1.53 6.12 9.00
N ASP A 63 -1.04 5.55 10.10
CA ASP A 63 0.18 6.02 10.75
C ASP A 63 1.42 5.43 10.04
N VAL A 64 1.80 6.06 8.92
CA VAL A 64 2.88 5.60 8.03
C VAL A 64 4.21 5.40 8.77
N ALA A 65 4.47 6.20 9.80
CA ALA A 65 5.70 6.12 10.61
C ALA A 65 5.76 4.87 11.53
N ALA A 66 4.63 4.18 11.72
CA ALA A 66 4.51 2.99 12.57
C ALA A 66 4.12 1.74 11.76
N LEU A 67 4.23 1.79 10.43
CA LEU A 67 3.98 0.62 9.58
C LEU A 67 5.03 -0.48 9.84
N PRO A 68 4.64 -1.76 9.73
CA PRO A 68 5.60 -2.85 9.59
C PRO A 68 6.58 -2.60 8.43
N GLU A 69 7.82 -3.08 8.55
CA GLU A 69 8.87 -2.85 7.55
C GLU A 69 8.52 -3.39 6.15
N ASP A 70 7.67 -4.41 6.09
CA ASP A 70 7.22 -5.06 4.86
C ASP A 70 5.87 -4.52 4.36
N VAL A 71 5.39 -3.38 4.86
CA VAL A 71 4.10 -2.83 4.45
C VAL A 71 4.25 -1.42 3.88
N ASP A 72 3.66 -1.21 2.71
CA ASP A 72 3.51 0.10 2.07
C ASP A 72 2.04 0.45 1.86
N VAL A 73 1.69 1.73 1.95
CA VAL A 73 0.32 2.21 1.80
C VAL A 73 0.28 3.40 0.85
N SER A 74 -0.51 3.28 -0.21
CA SER A 74 -0.59 4.31 -1.26
C SER A 74 -1.45 5.53 -0.88
N SER A 75 -2.48 5.33 -0.05
CA SER A 75 -3.36 6.39 0.45
C SER A 75 -3.40 6.38 1.97
N SER A 76 -2.81 7.38 2.58
CA SER A 76 -2.67 7.45 4.04
C SER A 76 -3.72 8.33 4.71
N VAL A 77 -4.60 9.01 3.98
CA VAL A 77 -5.61 9.92 4.56
C VAL A 77 -6.96 9.70 3.91
N ILE A 78 -7.97 9.52 4.76
CA ILE A 78 -9.37 9.34 4.39
C ILE A 78 -10.15 10.50 4.97
N SER A 79 -10.92 11.18 4.13
CA SER A 79 -11.75 12.30 4.56
C SER A 79 -13.21 12.07 4.21
N GLN A 80 -14.08 12.00 5.22
CA GLN A 80 -15.52 11.78 5.04
C GLN A 80 -16.36 12.54 6.06
N VAL A 81 -17.62 12.80 5.72
CA VAL A 81 -18.65 13.32 6.63
C VAL A 81 -19.66 12.22 6.86
N LEU A 82 -19.88 11.83 8.12
CA LEU A 82 -20.80 10.76 8.49
C LEU A 82 -21.94 11.27 9.37
N THR A 83 -23.14 10.72 9.19
CA THR A 83 -24.30 11.04 10.03
C THR A 83 -24.21 10.34 11.39
N GLU A 84 -25.06 10.72 12.34
CA GLU A 84 -25.15 10.02 13.62
C GLU A 84 -25.43 8.51 13.42
N GLY A 85 -24.74 7.66 14.19
CA GLY A 85 -24.86 6.21 14.16
C GLY A 85 -24.30 5.51 12.91
N ALA A 86 -23.79 6.26 11.93
CA ALA A 86 -23.30 5.68 10.69
C ALA A 86 -22.03 4.83 10.89
N VAL A 87 -21.95 3.75 10.11
CA VAL A 87 -20.73 2.95 9.95
C VAL A 87 -20.21 3.20 8.54
N GLY A 88 -19.22 4.07 8.41
CA GLY A 88 -18.53 4.29 7.15
C GLY A 88 -17.60 3.12 6.83
N TYR A 89 -17.31 2.93 5.54
CA TYR A 89 -16.35 1.94 5.06
C TYR A 89 -15.40 2.59 4.06
N ARG A 90 -14.10 2.29 4.19
CA ARG A 90 -13.11 2.67 3.20
C ARG A 90 -12.04 1.60 3.07
N LYS A 91 -11.86 1.18 1.83
CA LYS A 91 -10.70 0.40 1.43
C LYS A 91 -9.51 1.32 1.15
N ILE A 92 -8.35 0.91 1.64
CA ILE A 92 -7.04 1.50 1.42
C ILE A 92 -6.19 0.44 0.71
N ASP A 93 -5.54 0.85 -0.38
CA ASP A 93 -4.59 -0.03 -1.06
C ASP A 93 -3.28 -0.04 -0.26
N ALA A 94 -3.14 -1.08 0.56
CA ALA A 94 -1.91 -1.47 1.21
C ALA A 94 -1.29 -2.65 0.47
N SER A 95 0.04 -2.73 0.49
CA SER A 95 0.78 -3.85 -0.09
C SER A 95 1.78 -4.38 0.91
N GLN A 96 1.83 -5.70 1.03
CA GLN A 96 2.79 -6.40 1.86
C GLN A 96 3.87 -7.04 1.01
N GLY A 97 5.13 -6.89 1.40
CA GLY A 97 6.31 -7.45 0.73
C GLY A 97 7.49 -6.49 0.74
N GLU A 98 8.57 -6.92 0.10
CA GLU A 98 9.81 -6.14 0.02
C GLU A 98 9.61 -4.84 -0.75
N GLN A 99 10.37 -3.83 -0.34
CA GLN A 99 10.42 -2.53 -0.98
C GLN A 99 11.80 -2.32 -1.61
N VAL A 100 11.83 -1.82 -2.85
CA VAL A 100 13.07 -1.61 -3.60
C VAL A 100 13.06 -0.23 -4.24
N LEU A 101 14.16 0.51 -4.06
CA LEU A 101 14.43 1.74 -4.79
C LEU A 101 15.62 1.50 -5.71
N GLY A 102 15.50 1.85 -6.99
CA GLY A 102 16.62 1.69 -7.91
C GLY A 102 16.44 2.31 -9.28
N HIS A 103 17.56 2.50 -9.98
CA HIS A 103 17.60 2.94 -11.37
C HIS A 103 17.55 1.73 -12.30
N ILE A 104 16.49 1.64 -13.09
CA ILE A 104 16.34 0.64 -14.14
C ILE A 104 17.17 1.08 -15.34
N ARG A 105 18.07 0.21 -15.83
CA ARG A 105 18.86 0.45 -17.04
C ARG A 105 18.64 -0.67 -18.05
N LEU A 106 18.40 -0.30 -19.29
CA LEU A 106 18.28 -1.19 -20.44
C LEU A 106 19.66 -1.75 -20.83
N ALA A 107 19.68 -2.76 -21.69
CA ALA A 107 20.91 -3.41 -22.13
C ALA A 107 21.88 -2.47 -22.88
N ASP A 108 21.37 -1.39 -23.47
CA ASP A 108 22.15 -0.32 -24.13
C ASP A 108 22.63 0.77 -23.16
N GLY A 109 22.29 0.67 -21.87
CA GLY A 109 22.60 1.65 -20.84
C GLY A 109 21.60 2.81 -20.72
N ALA A 110 20.60 2.89 -21.60
CA ALA A 110 19.56 3.90 -21.51
C ALA A 110 18.57 3.60 -20.36
N SER A 111 17.82 4.62 -19.95
CA SER A 111 16.73 4.46 -18.99
C SER A 111 15.42 4.17 -19.71
N PRO A 112 14.53 3.33 -19.13
CA PRO A 112 13.14 3.25 -19.60
C PRO A 112 12.48 4.63 -19.55
N PRO A 113 11.46 4.87 -20.39
CA PRO A 113 10.75 6.15 -20.40
C PRO A 113 10.01 6.37 -19.07
N PHE A 114 9.85 7.65 -18.71
CA PHE A 114 8.98 8.06 -17.62
C PHE A 114 7.57 7.48 -17.82
N GLY A 115 6.98 6.95 -16.75
CA GLY A 115 5.66 6.34 -16.78
C GLY A 115 5.65 4.86 -17.19
N ALA A 116 6.80 4.25 -17.50
CA ALA A 116 6.87 2.80 -17.69
C ALA A 116 6.43 2.06 -16.41
N LEU A 117 5.65 1.00 -16.56
CA LEU A 117 5.10 0.24 -15.44
C LEU A 117 5.98 -0.97 -15.16
N VAL A 118 6.25 -1.22 -13.87
CA VAL A 118 6.90 -2.45 -13.42
C VAL A 118 5.83 -3.36 -12.82
N VAL A 119 5.61 -4.50 -13.45
CA VAL A 119 4.50 -5.42 -13.16
C VAL A 119 5.05 -6.79 -12.78
N SER A 120 4.51 -7.38 -11.72
CA SER A 120 4.75 -8.78 -11.38
C SER A 120 4.24 -9.68 -12.51
N GLY A 121 5.12 -10.47 -13.10
CA GLY A 121 4.79 -11.48 -14.11
C GLY A 121 4.02 -12.68 -13.55
N LYS A 122 3.93 -12.80 -12.21
CA LYS A 122 3.15 -13.84 -11.53
C LYS A 122 1.74 -13.37 -11.17
N SER A 123 1.65 -12.26 -10.44
CA SER A 123 0.37 -11.74 -9.94
C SER A 123 -0.32 -10.77 -10.91
N GLY A 124 0.41 -10.21 -11.88
CA GLY A 124 -0.07 -9.11 -12.72
C GLY A 124 -0.21 -7.79 -11.96
N ARG A 125 0.16 -7.74 -10.68
CA ARG A 125 0.10 -6.53 -9.86
C ARG A 125 1.19 -5.56 -10.29
N THR A 126 0.84 -4.28 -10.37
CA THR A 126 1.82 -3.21 -10.57
C THR A 126 2.63 -3.06 -9.29
N ALA A 127 3.94 -3.29 -9.37
CA ALA A 127 4.87 -3.12 -8.27
C ALA A 127 5.34 -1.67 -8.15
N GLY A 128 5.37 -0.92 -9.26
CA GLY A 128 5.74 0.48 -9.27
C GLY A 128 5.77 1.08 -10.68
N MET A 129 6.22 2.32 -10.76
CA MET A 129 6.36 3.09 -12.00
C MET A 129 7.75 3.71 -12.09
N VAL A 130 8.26 3.82 -13.31
CA VAL A 130 9.53 4.47 -13.61
C VAL A 130 9.34 5.99 -13.65
N GLY A 131 10.09 6.69 -12.81
CA GLY A 131 10.23 8.13 -12.80
C GLY A 131 11.47 8.60 -13.57
N ASP A 132 12.02 9.73 -13.13
CA ASP A 132 13.15 10.37 -13.80
C ASP A 132 14.43 9.53 -13.77
N ASP A 133 15.20 9.56 -14.87
CA ASP A 133 16.44 8.80 -15.05
C ASP A 133 16.33 7.30 -14.71
N GLY A 134 15.17 6.70 -14.99
CA GLY A 134 14.93 5.27 -14.74
C GLY A 134 14.70 4.93 -13.26
N LEU A 135 14.59 5.92 -12.37
CA LEU A 135 14.36 5.69 -10.95
C LEU A 135 12.97 5.07 -10.73
N ALA A 136 12.91 3.94 -10.03
CA ALA A 136 11.66 3.27 -9.69
C ALA A 136 11.65 2.92 -8.19
N TYR A 137 10.53 3.20 -7.55
CA TYR A 137 10.18 2.70 -6.22
C TYR A 137 9.16 1.56 -6.39
N LEU A 138 9.56 0.36 -5.96
CA LEU A 138 8.79 -0.87 -6.10
C LEU A 138 8.37 -1.35 -4.72
N THR A 139 7.10 -1.73 -4.55
CA THR A 139 6.54 -2.12 -3.24
C THR A 139 5.72 -3.40 -3.30
N GLY A 140 5.63 -4.08 -2.16
CA GLY A 140 4.86 -5.31 -2.00
C GLY A 140 5.43 -6.51 -2.77
N LEU A 141 6.74 -6.53 -3.00
CA LEU A 141 7.37 -7.59 -3.79
C LEU A 141 7.43 -8.88 -2.96
N SER A 142 6.83 -9.94 -3.48
CA SER A 142 6.97 -11.28 -2.90
C SER A 142 8.32 -11.89 -3.29
N GLY A 143 8.74 -12.94 -2.57
CA GLY A 143 9.97 -13.67 -2.91
C GLY A 143 9.98 -14.23 -4.35
N GLU A 144 8.80 -14.53 -4.90
CA GLU A 144 8.65 -15.03 -6.28
C GLU A 144 8.73 -13.93 -7.33
N ASP A 145 8.34 -12.70 -6.98
CA ASP A 145 8.38 -11.53 -7.88
C ASP A 145 9.82 -11.17 -8.24
N ARG A 146 10.77 -11.47 -7.36
CA ARG A 146 12.20 -11.14 -7.49
C ARG A 146 12.84 -11.57 -8.81
N ARG A 147 12.28 -12.60 -9.48
CA ARG A 147 12.79 -13.13 -10.76
C ARG A 147 11.83 -12.93 -11.93
N THR A 148 10.68 -12.30 -11.70
CA THR A 148 9.59 -12.27 -12.68
C THR A 148 8.98 -10.88 -12.83
N LEU A 149 9.75 -9.80 -12.72
CA LEU A 149 9.26 -8.45 -12.99
C LEU A 149 9.34 -8.13 -14.48
N ASN A 150 8.24 -7.63 -15.04
CA ASN A 150 8.14 -7.15 -16.40
C ASN A 150 8.08 -5.62 -16.39
N VAL A 151 8.91 -4.97 -17.18
CA VAL A 151 8.82 -3.53 -17.43
C VAL A 151 8.08 -3.34 -18.75
N SER A 152 6.96 -2.61 -18.70
CA SER A 152 6.10 -2.38 -19.85
C SER A 152 5.88 -0.89 -20.12
N TRP A 153 5.94 -0.55 -21.40
CA TRP A 153 5.51 0.74 -21.95
C TRP A 153 5.05 0.52 -23.40
N ASP A 154 4.32 1.49 -23.97
CA ASP A 154 3.67 1.36 -25.28
C ASP A 154 2.76 0.12 -25.42
N GLY A 155 2.15 -0.31 -24.32
CA GLY A 155 1.26 -1.46 -24.26
C GLY A 155 1.93 -2.82 -24.45
N ARG A 156 3.27 -2.91 -24.37
CA ARG A 156 4.04 -4.16 -24.52
C ARG A 156 5.04 -4.33 -23.39
N VAL A 157 5.38 -5.58 -23.07
CA VAL A 157 6.53 -5.88 -22.21
C VAL A 157 7.79 -5.70 -23.04
N GLN A 158 8.68 -4.86 -22.56
CA GLN A 158 9.88 -4.44 -23.30
C GLN A 158 11.14 -5.05 -22.73
N CYS A 159 11.18 -5.26 -21.41
CA CYS A 159 12.27 -5.97 -20.76
C CYS A 159 11.81 -6.61 -19.44
N ARG A 160 12.62 -7.52 -18.91
CA ARG A 160 12.43 -8.18 -17.61
C ARG A 160 13.53 -7.80 -16.65
N LEU A 161 13.14 -7.68 -15.38
CA LEU A 161 13.98 -7.24 -14.30
C LEU A 161 14.13 -8.36 -13.27
N THR A 162 15.36 -8.56 -12.81
CA THR A 162 15.69 -9.50 -11.73
C THR A 162 16.31 -8.74 -10.57
N LEU A 163 15.76 -8.91 -9.38
CA LEU A 163 16.22 -8.24 -8.17
C LEU A 163 17.37 -9.02 -7.50
N PRO A 164 18.42 -8.32 -7.01
CA PRO A 164 19.55 -8.94 -6.33
C PRO A 164 19.15 -9.49 -4.96
N GLU A 165 19.68 -10.65 -4.53
CA GLU A 165 19.24 -11.43 -3.34
C GLU A 165 19.07 -10.62 -2.05
N THR A 166 19.84 -9.55 -1.86
CA THR A 166 19.66 -8.63 -0.75
C THR A 166 19.24 -7.27 -1.28
N VAL A 167 18.08 -6.78 -0.83
CA VAL A 167 17.64 -5.42 -1.09
C VAL A 167 17.42 -4.73 0.23
N THR A 168 18.02 -3.57 0.42
CA THR A 168 17.87 -2.75 1.62
C THR A 168 17.73 -1.30 1.20
N LEU A 169 16.57 -0.70 1.44
CA LEU A 169 16.30 0.70 1.11
C LEU A 169 17.31 1.67 1.75
N SER A 170 17.85 1.31 2.90
CA SER A 170 18.87 2.08 3.63
C SER A 170 20.21 2.20 2.89
N ARG A 171 20.45 1.41 1.83
CA ARG A 171 21.64 1.53 0.96
C ARG A 171 21.46 2.50 -0.21
N GLY A 172 20.28 3.12 -0.34
CA GLY A 172 19.96 4.03 -1.44
C GLY A 172 19.56 3.29 -2.73
N PRO A 173 19.46 4.02 -3.86
CA PRO A 173 19.02 3.46 -5.13
C PRO A 173 19.98 2.40 -5.67
N LEU A 174 19.47 1.20 -5.94
CA LEU A 174 20.22 0.12 -6.58
C LEU A 174 20.25 0.27 -8.11
N LEU A 175 21.29 -0.25 -8.76
CA LEU A 175 21.26 -0.44 -10.21
C LEU A 175 20.48 -1.70 -10.55
N LEU A 176 19.45 -1.58 -11.38
CA LEU A 176 18.56 -2.68 -11.76
C LEU A 176 18.64 -2.93 -13.29
N PRO A 177 19.48 -3.88 -13.74
CA PRO A 177 19.58 -4.22 -15.15
C PRO A 177 18.28 -4.84 -15.68
N CYS A 178 17.80 -4.34 -16.80
CA CYS A 178 16.63 -4.85 -17.52
C CYS A 178 17.08 -5.56 -18.81
N ARG A 179 16.60 -6.78 -19.03
CA ARG A 179 16.98 -7.63 -20.18
C ARG A 179 15.78 -8.13 -20.97
#